data_AF-A0A933Y8P8-F1
#
_entry.id   AF-A0A933Y8P8-F1
#
_cell.length_a   1.000
_cell.length_b   1.000
_cell.length_c   1.000
_cell.angle_alpha   90.00
_cell.angle_beta   90.00
_cell.angle_gamma   90.00
#
_symmetry.space_group_name_H-M   'P 1'
#
loop_
_entity.id
_entity.type
_entity.pdbx_description
1 polymer ?
#
loop_
_entity_poly.entity_id
_entity_poly.type
_entity_poly.pdbx_seq_one_letter_code
_entity_poly.pdbx_strand_id
1 'polypeptide(L)'
;MKKPKKPNPELISDDAPELDSEWFKHAGPAEKVLPSELLAVLPKRRPGQRGPQKKAPKVSVNLRLSPEVVDRFRSSGPGWQKRVDEALKEWLDAQPALIQRHTTSALR
;
A
#
# COMPACT_ATOMS: atom_id res chain seq x y z
N MET A 1 -5.58 20.91 -8.42
CA MET A 1 -4.74 20.98 -7.19
C MET A 1 -4.79 22.42 -6.68
N LYS A 2 -5.20 22.68 -5.43
CA LYS A 2 -5.21 24.05 -4.88
C LYS A 2 -3.75 24.49 -4.67
N LYS A 3 -3.36 25.67 -5.15
CA LYS A 3 -2.03 26.24 -4.88
C LYS A 3 -1.82 26.36 -3.37
N PRO A 4 -0.63 26.03 -2.83
CA PRO A 4 -0.35 26.28 -1.41
C PRO A 4 -0.42 27.79 -1.16
N LYS A 5 -1.17 28.21 -0.13
CA LYS A 5 -1.18 29.61 0.31
C LYS A 5 0.24 29.97 0.73
N LYS A 6 0.79 31.06 0.19
CA LYS A 6 2.05 31.62 0.69
C LYS A 6 1.83 32.09 2.15
N PRO A 7 2.77 31.85 3.07
CA PRO A 7 2.69 32.42 4.41
C PRO A 7 2.66 33.96 4.32
N ASN A 8 1.85 34.61 5.16
CA ASN A 8 1.76 36.06 5.21
C ASN A 8 3.02 36.61 5.92
N PRO A 9 3.86 37.43 5.27
CA PRO A 9 5.10 37.94 5.86
C PRO A 9 4.87 38.86 7.08
N GLU A 10 3.66 39.37 7.29
CA GLU A 10 3.31 40.25 8.42
C GLU A 10 2.94 39.48 9.70
N LEU A 11 2.96 38.14 9.70
CA LEU A 11 2.65 37.30 10.88
C LEU A 11 3.91 36.85 11.64
N ILE A 12 5.05 37.49 11.42
CA ILE A 12 6.25 37.23 12.24
C ILE A 12 5.98 37.87 13.61
N SER A 13 5.84 37.03 14.63
CA SER A 13 5.67 37.48 16.02
C SER A 13 7.03 37.92 16.55
N ASP A 14 7.18 39.20 16.91
CA ASP A 14 8.40 39.73 17.55
C ASP A 14 8.70 39.07 18.91
N ASP A 15 7.72 38.38 19.49
CA ASP A 15 7.82 37.63 20.76
C ASP A 15 8.31 36.17 20.58
N ALA A 16 8.60 35.75 19.34
CA ALA A 16 9.16 34.42 19.11
C ALA A 16 10.64 34.39 19.52
N PRO A 17 11.07 33.47 20.41
CA PRO A 17 12.47 33.37 20.77
C PRO A 17 13.31 32.92 19.56
N GLU A 18 14.54 33.42 19.47
CA GLU A 18 15.50 32.98 18.48
C GLU A 18 15.81 31.48 18.63
N LEU A 19 15.83 30.76 17.52
CA LEU A 19 16.12 29.33 17.49
C LEU A 19 17.64 29.10 17.55
N ASP A 20 18.17 29.22 18.77
CA ASP A 20 19.60 29.06 19.03
C ASP A 20 20.05 27.58 19.06
N SER A 21 21.36 27.39 19.24
CA SER A 21 21.95 26.04 19.29
C SER A 21 21.47 25.22 20.49
N GLU A 22 21.06 25.86 21.59
CA GLU A 22 20.53 25.18 22.77
C GLU A 22 19.12 24.63 22.50
N TRP A 23 18.28 25.40 21.79
CA TRP A 23 16.96 24.97 21.37
C TRP A 23 17.02 23.66 20.57
N PHE A 24 17.96 23.56 19.62
CA PHE A 24 18.12 22.35 18.80
C PHE A 24 18.57 21.12 19.58
N LYS A 25 19.19 21.26 20.77
CA LYS A 25 19.53 20.11 21.62
C LYS A 25 18.29 19.36 22.11
N HIS A 26 17.16 20.06 22.19
CA HIS A 26 15.87 19.48 22.59
C HIS A 26 15.03 19.03 21.38
N ALA A 27 15.45 19.31 20.14
CA ALA A 27 14.75 18.88 18.94
C ALA A 27 15.05 17.40 18.64
N GLY A 28 14.03 16.54 18.76
CA GLY A 28 14.18 15.10 18.56
C GLY A 28 12.91 14.42 18.07
N PRO A 29 12.95 13.09 17.83
CA PRO A 29 11.77 12.33 17.46
C PRO A 29 10.66 12.52 18.48
N ALA A 30 9.42 12.74 18.01
CA ALA A 30 8.26 12.99 18.86
C ALA A 30 8.16 11.99 20.03
N GLU A 31 8.43 10.71 19.77
CA GLU A 31 8.43 9.62 20.75
C GLU A 31 9.36 9.84 21.95
N LYS A 32 10.47 10.58 21.76
CA LYS A 32 11.48 10.84 22.79
C LYS A 32 11.27 12.16 23.53
N VAL A 33 10.57 13.12 22.91
CA VAL A 33 10.49 14.50 23.41
C VAL A 33 9.09 14.89 23.88
N LEU A 34 8.04 14.20 23.43
CA LEU A 34 6.66 14.50 23.84
C LEU A 34 6.22 13.60 25.01
N PRO A 35 5.43 14.13 25.95
CA PRO A 35 4.71 13.33 26.94
C PRO A 35 3.85 12.23 26.30
N SER A 36 3.69 11.11 27.01
CA SER A 36 2.92 9.93 26.55
C SER A 36 1.48 10.28 26.16
N GLU A 37 0.83 11.16 26.92
CA GLU A 37 -0.54 11.62 26.66
C GLU A 37 -0.66 12.33 25.30
N LEU A 38 0.33 13.14 24.94
CA LEU A 38 0.35 13.83 23.64
C LEU A 38 0.65 12.87 22.50
N LEU A 39 1.54 11.89 22.71
CA LEU A 39 1.81 10.86 21.72
C LEU A 39 0.57 10.01 21.39
N ALA A 40 -0.29 9.76 22.37
CA ALA A 40 -1.49 8.95 22.20
C ALA A 40 -2.52 9.59 21.25
N VAL A 41 -2.59 10.93 21.20
CA VAL A 41 -3.53 11.68 20.36
C VAL A 41 -2.98 12.04 18.98
N LEU A 42 -1.67 11.85 18.74
CA LEU A 42 -1.08 12.12 17.44
C LEU A 42 -1.54 11.10 16.38
N PRO A 43 -1.76 11.56 15.13
CA PRO A 43 -2.08 10.65 14.05
C PRO A 43 -0.89 9.72 13.78
N LYS A 44 -1.10 8.42 14.00
CA LYS A 44 -0.11 7.34 13.73
C LYS A 44 0.29 7.21 12.26
N ARG A 45 -0.29 8.02 11.38
CA ARG A 45 -0.11 7.99 9.93
C ARG A 45 -0.11 9.40 9.38
N ARG A 46 0.71 9.62 8.35
CA ARG A 46 0.63 10.85 7.57
C ARG A 46 -0.67 10.89 6.77
N PRO A 47 -1.30 12.06 6.58
CA PRO A 47 -2.40 12.21 5.64
C PRO A 47 -2.05 11.60 4.28
N GLY A 48 -2.87 10.66 3.79
CA GLY A 48 -2.65 9.94 2.54
C GLY A 48 -1.84 8.63 2.65
N GLN A 49 -1.29 8.28 3.82
CA GLN A 49 -0.59 7.01 4.00
C GLN A 49 -1.59 5.86 4.15
N ARG A 50 -1.57 4.92 3.20
CA ARG A 50 -2.44 3.73 3.23
C ARG A 50 -2.07 2.79 4.38
N GLY A 51 -3.08 2.10 4.91
CA GLY A 51 -2.91 1.00 5.87
C GLY A 51 -2.06 -0.15 5.34
N PRO A 52 -1.52 -1.02 6.23
CA PRO A 52 -0.85 -2.24 5.79
C PRO A 52 -1.90 -3.06 5.04
N GLN A 53 -1.51 -3.63 3.89
CA GLN A 53 -2.46 -4.35 3.07
C GLN A 53 -2.84 -5.66 3.76
N LYS A 54 -4.11 -5.77 4.21
CA LYS A 54 -4.61 -6.94 4.96
C LYS A 54 -4.73 -8.22 4.12
N LYS A 55 -4.67 -8.13 2.79
CA LYS A 55 -4.79 -9.27 1.86
C LYS A 55 -3.47 -9.49 1.13
N ALA A 56 -3.09 -10.76 0.99
CA ALA A 56 -1.94 -11.16 0.17
C ALA A 56 -2.06 -10.50 -1.22
N PRO A 57 -1.01 -9.79 -1.69
CA PRO A 57 -1.05 -9.14 -2.99
C PRO A 57 -1.13 -10.19 -4.10
N LYS A 58 -1.82 -9.86 -5.20
CA LYS A 58 -1.77 -10.67 -6.41
C LYS A 58 -0.33 -10.69 -6.93
N VAL A 59 0.14 -11.87 -7.34
CA VAL A 59 1.46 -12.03 -7.96
C VAL A 59 1.37 -11.64 -9.43
N SER A 60 2.21 -10.70 -9.87
CA SER A 60 2.31 -10.35 -11.29
C SER A 60 3.17 -11.39 -12.00
N VAL A 61 2.56 -12.14 -12.91
CA VAL A 61 3.25 -13.15 -13.72
C VAL A 61 3.21 -12.77 -15.20
N ASN A 62 4.29 -13.07 -15.92
CA ASN A 62 4.31 -12.93 -17.39
C ASN A 62 3.90 -14.28 -18.01
N LEU A 63 2.64 -14.39 -18.43
CA LEU A 63 2.05 -15.60 -19.01
C LEU A 63 1.61 -15.33 -20.45
N ARG A 64 2.02 -16.21 -21.37
CA ARG A 64 1.53 -16.21 -22.76
C ARG A 64 0.32 -17.13 -22.87
N LEU A 65 -0.79 -16.59 -23.38
CA LEU A 65 -2.02 -17.32 -23.65
C LEU A 65 -2.24 -17.41 -25.17
N SER A 66 -3.03 -18.38 -25.62
CA SER A 66 -3.41 -18.46 -27.03
C SER A 66 -4.26 -17.24 -27.45
N PRO A 67 -4.14 -16.77 -28.71
CA PRO A 67 -4.87 -15.60 -29.19
C PRO A 67 -6.39 -15.73 -29.01
N GLU A 68 -6.95 -16.90 -29.35
CA GLU A 68 -8.39 -17.17 -29.26
C GLU A 68 -8.94 -17.01 -27.85
N VAL A 69 -8.17 -17.39 -26.83
CA VAL A 69 -8.57 -17.24 -25.42
C VAL A 69 -8.57 -15.76 -25.05
N VAL A 70 -7.50 -15.04 -25.41
CA VAL A 70 -7.39 -13.61 -25.12
C VAL A 70 -8.51 -12.82 -25.79
N ASP A 71 -8.83 -13.12 -27.04
CA ASP A 71 -9.86 -12.41 -27.80
C ASP A 71 -11.27 -12.64 -27.23
N ARG A 72 -11.59 -13.89 -26.84
CA ARG A 72 -12.87 -14.21 -26.17
C ARG A 72 -13.03 -13.50 -24.84
N PHE A 73 -11.97 -13.44 -24.03
CA PHE A 73 -12.04 -12.72 -22.77
C PHE A 73 -12.06 -11.20 -23.00
N ARG A 74 -11.30 -10.65 -23.95
CA ARG A 74 -11.33 -9.20 -24.24
C ARG A 74 -12.68 -8.73 -24.76
N SER A 75 -13.34 -9.50 -25.63
CA SER A 75 -14.66 -9.16 -26.17
C SER A 75 -15.72 -9.08 -25.08
N SER A 76 -15.51 -9.77 -23.96
CA SER A 76 -16.41 -9.76 -22.82
C SER A 76 -16.37 -8.44 -22.02
N GLY A 77 -15.48 -7.51 -22.34
CA GLY A 77 -15.47 -6.12 -21.84
C GLY A 77 -14.51 -5.85 -20.68
N PRO A 78 -14.65 -4.69 -19.99
CA PRO A 78 -13.82 -4.32 -18.85
C PRO A 78 -13.76 -5.42 -17.78
N GLY A 79 -12.59 -5.57 -17.13
CA GLY A 79 -12.41 -6.61 -16.12
C GLY A 79 -12.19 -8.03 -16.67
N TRP A 80 -11.95 -8.21 -17.96
CA TRP A 80 -11.65 -9.53 -18.54
C TRP A 80 -10.48 -10.26 -17.85
N GLN A 81 -9.44 -9.54 -17.41
CA GLN A 81 -8.33 -10.14 -16.65
C GLN A 81 -8.78 -10.72 -15.30
N LYS A 82 -9.76 -10.09 -14.64
CA LYS A 82 -10.35 -10.61 -13.39
C LYS A 82 -11.11 -11.91 -13.66
N ARG A 83 -11.83 -11.98 -14.78
CA ARG A 83 -12.53 -13.20 -15.21
C ARG A 83 -11.58 -14.33 -15.57
N VAL A 84 -10.43 -14.03 -16.18
CA VAL A 84 -9.37 -15.03 -16.39
C VAL A 84 -8.87 -15.57 -15.04
N ASP A 85 -8.59 -14.70 -14.06
CA ASP A 85 -8.20 -15.10 -12.70
C ASP A 85 -9.26 -15.96 -12.00
N GLU A 86 -10.54 -15.65 -12.18
CA GLU A 86 -11.66 -16.43 -11.63
C GLU A 86 -11.80 -17.80 -12.32
N ALA A 87 -11.74 -17.87 -13.65
CA ALA A 87 -11.80 -19.11 -14.40
C ALA A 87 -10.65 -20.07 -14.06
N LEU A 88 -9.45 -19.54 -13.84
CA LEU A 88 -8.30 -20.34 -13.40
C LEU A 88 -8.49 -20.91 -11.99
N LYS A 89 -9.12 -20.16 -11.08
CA LYS A 89 -9.46 -20.66 -9.73
C LYS A 89 -10.49 -21.77 -9.79
N GLU A 90 -11.57 -21.55 -10.53
CA GLU A 90 -12.62 -22.56 -10.70
C GLU A 90 -12.07 -23.84 -11.34
N TRP A 91 -11.18 -23.70 -12.33
CA TRP A 91 -10.49 -24.84 -12.94
C TRP A 91 -9.61 -25.61 -11.93
N LEU A 92 -8.92 -24.92 -11.02
CA LEU A 92 -8.12 -25.54 -9.96
C LEU A 92 -9.01 -26.25 -8.93
N ASP A 93 -10.10 -25.61 -8.50
CA ASP A 93 -11.06 -26.18 -7.54
C ASP A 93 -11.73 -27.44 -8.10
N ALA A 94 -11.99 -27.46 -9.42
CA ALA A 94 -12.50 -28.62 -10.13
C ALA A 94 -11.47 -29.75 -10.32
N GLN A 95 -10.18 -29.48 -10.12
CA GLN A 95 -9.08 -30.44 -10.38
C GLN A 95 -8.19 -30.71 -9.17
N PRO A 96 -8.75 -31.14 -8.02
CA PRO A 96 -7.98 -31.37 -6.81
C PRO A 96 -6.92 -32.47 -6.98
N ALA A 97 -7.18 -33.48 -7.80
CA ALA A 97 -6.28 -34.62 -8.01
C ALA A 97 -5.04 -34.30 -8.85
N LEU A 98 -5.03 -33.21 -9.63
CA LEU A 98 -3.84 -32.78 -10.36
C LEU A 98 -2.89 -31.99 -9.46
N ILE A 99 -3.45 -31.29 -8.47
CA ILE A 99 -2.69 -30.49 -7.49
C ILE A 99 -1.88 -31.37 -6.53
N GLN A 100 -2.49 -32.46 -6.05
CA GLN A 100 -1.83 -33.35 -5.07
C GLN A 100 -0.67 -34.17 -5.65
N ARG A 101 -0.62 -34.34 -6.98
CA ARG A 101 0.43 -35.15 -7.64
C ARG A 101 1.79 -34.47 -7.67
N HIS A 102 1.86 -33.13 -7.67
CA HIS A 102 3.12 -32.39 -7.69
C HIS A 102 3.62 -31.95 -6.32
N THR A 103 2.75 -31.88 -5.31
CA THR A 103 3.15 -31.59 -3.93
C THR A 103 3.78 -32.80 -3.22
N THR A 104 3.51 -34.02 -3.69
CA THR A 104 4.09 -35.28 -3.16
C THR A 104 5.54 -35.55 -3.65
N SER A 105 6.22 -34.58 -4.26
CA SER A 105 7.62 -34.74 -4.70
C SER A 105 8.64 -33.92 -3.87
N ALA A 106 8.29 -33.51 -2.65
CA ALA A 106 9.15 -32.72 -1.76
C ALA A 106 9.40 -33.37 -0.38
N LEU A 107 9.26 -34.69 -0.29
CA LEU A 107 9.64 -35.51 0.88
C LEU A 107 10.33 -36.80 0.41
N ARG A 108 11.47 -36.66 -0.27
CA ARG A 108 12.51 -37.68 -0.43
C ARG A 108 13.86 -37.01 -0.61
#